data_AF-A0A495VFU0-F1
#
_entry.id   AF-A0A495VFU0-F1
#
_cell.length_a   1.000
_cell.length_b   1.000
_cell.length_c   1.000
_cell.angle_alpha   90.00
_cell.angle_beta   90.00
_cell.angle_gamma   90.00
#
_symmetry.space_group_name_H-M   'P 1'
#
loop_
_entity.id
_entity.type
_entity.pdbx_description
1 polymer ?
#
loop_
_entity_poly.entity_id
_entity_poly.type
_entity_poly.pdbx_seq_one_letter_code
_entity_poly.pdbx_strand_id
1 'polypeptide(L)'
;MKMTDIRRSIRSPFVSRVVQRLDDGHELVFLSRRHRKQLQPFHLSPDGVRLRLSLSQASWFRFWAPRRLAWWIALMFLIGSACFAYGSFAANWSALLKPDMATASFIGVVFFVGSLFFTAAAGLQLLEAINGDIADLGTGPSGQRRAWRWWAWKPRNAGYLSSLIQFAGTLLFNLNTGNALLRGLGWVQEDVLIWTPDMIGSICFLGASYLALMEISHGWWSFEPRQVAWWVVMINVAGSIAFQVSALYGFFPPPPDASWSWNANLWTFVGALCFFVASYLMIPELFDADADKAVSLSPDERLSA
;
A
#
# COMPACT_ATOMS: atom_id res chain seq x y z
N MET A 1 33.01 7.44 -11.55
CA MET A 1 32.03 8.22 -12.33
C MET A 1 31.65 9.44 -11.51
N LYS A 2 31.93 10.65 -11.99
CA LYS A 2 31.61 11.88 -11.24
C LYS A 2 30.16 12.27 -11.56
N MET A 3 29.53 13.02 -10.65
CA MET A 3 28.12 13.39 -10.72
C MET A 3 28.02 14.81 -11.26
N THR A 4 27.20 15.06 -12.28
CA THR A 4 27.20 16.34 -13.01
C THR A 4 25.95 17.21 -12.77
N ASP A 5 24.75 16.65 -12.53
CA ASP A 5 23.55 17.45 -12.21
C ASP A 5 22.45 16.58 -11.54
N ILE A 6 21.77 17.10 -10.51
CA ILE A 6 20.61 16.47 -9.83
C ILE A 6 19.38 17.39 -10.00
N ARG A 7 18.39 16.95 -10.78
CA ARG A 7 17.13 17.66 -10.97
C ARG A 7 16.00 16.99 -10.21
N ARG A 8 15.27 17.78 -9.42
CA ARG A 8 14.07 17.35 -8.68
C ARG A 8 12.83 17.88 -9.40
N SER A 9 11.91 16.99 -9.77
CA SER A 9 10.64 17.41 -10.39
C SER A 9 9.65 17.82 -9.29
N ILE A 10 9.24 19.09 -9.28
CA ILE A 10 8.26 19.66 -8.34
C ILE A 10 6.94 19.93 -9.08
N ARG A 11 6.40 18.93 -9.77
CA ARG A 11 5.04 19.03 -10.35
C ARG A 11 3.93 18.80 -9.30
N SER A 12 4.32 18.45 -8.09
CA SER A 12 3.49 18.17 -6.92
C SER A 12 4.13 18.85 -5.70
N PRO A 13 3.39 19.16 -4.61
CA PRO A 13 4.00 19.64 -3.35
C PRO A 13 5.05 18.68 -2.76
N PHE A 14 5.10 17.44 -3.25
CA PHE A 14 6.02 16.40 -2.81
C PHE A 14 7.10 16.10 -3.84
N VAL A 15 8.32 15.78 -3.36
CA VAL A 15 9.40 15.28 -4.21
C VAL A 15 9.17 13.78 -4.42
N SER A 16 8.67 13.40 -5.59
CA SER A 16 8.36 12.01 -5.93
C SER A 16 9.30 11.42 -6.99
N ARG A 17 10.10 12.27 -7.66
CA ARG A 17 11.07 11.90 -8.71
C ARG A 17 12.36 12.72 -8.61
N VAL A 18 13.50 12.04 -8.67
CA VAL A 18 14.84 12.62 -8.79
C VAL A 18 15.49 12.09 -10.07
N VAL A 19 16.05 12.99 -10.88
CA VAL A 19 16.81 12.65 -12.09
C VAL A 19 18.26 13.01 -11.86
N GLN A 20 19.15 12.05 -12.08
CA GLN A 20 20.59 12.22 -12.01
C GLN A 20 21.19 12.01 -13.39
N ARG A 21 21.98 12.98 -13.86
CA ARG A 21 22.75 12.85 -15.10
C ARG A 21 24.13 12.26 -14.85
N LEU A 22 24.53 11.35 -15.72
CA LEU A 22 25.82 10.70 -15.73
C LEU A 22 26.74 11.38 -16.77
N ASP A 23 28.06 11.27 -16.57
CA ASP A 23 29.07 11.91 -17.42
C ASP A 23 29.04 11.43 -18.89
N ASP A 24 28.47 10.25 -19.13
CA ASP A 24 28.27 9.61 -20.44
C ASP A 24 26.97 10.05 -21.15
N GLY A 25 26.22 10.98 -20.55
CA GLY A 25 24.94 11.47 -21.07
C GLY A 25 23.73 10.63 -20.71
N HIS A 26 23.91 9.48 -20.04
CA HIS A 26 22.79 8.68 -19.54
C HIS A 26 22.09 9.38 -18.36
N GLU A 27 20.78 9.14 -18.19
CA GLU A 27 20.03 9.63 -17.03
C GLU A 27 19.53 8.47 -16.16
N LEU A 28 19.72 8.59 -14.84
CA LEU A 28 19.12 7.73 -13.82
C LEU A 28 17.90 8.42 -13.23
N VAL A 29 16.74 7.76 -13.29
CA VAL A 29 15.49 8.26 -12.74
C VAL A 29 15.09 7.45 -11.52
N PHE A 30 15.21 8.07 -10.35
CA PHE A 30 14.79 7.52 -9.07
C PHE A 30 13.35 7.95 -8.79
N LEU A 31 12.47 6.97 -8.61
CA LEU A 31 11.10 7.19 -8.17
C LEU A 31 10.94 6.82 -6.70
N SER A 32 10.18 7.60 -5.94
CA SER A 32 9.98 7.42 -4.49
C SER A 32 9.58 5.99 -4.11
N ARG A 33 8.51 5.47 -4.73
CA ARG A 33 7.99 4.12 -4.46
C ARG A 33 8.98 3.01 -4.83
N ARG A 34 9.65 3.13 -5.98
CA ARG A 34 10.64 2.13 -6.43
C ARG A 34 11.83 2.07 -5.49
N HIS A 35 12.38 3.24 -5.14
CA HIS A 35 13.49 3.36 -4.21
C HIS A 35 13.15 2.76 -2.84
N ARG A 36 11.96 3.08 -2.30
CA ARG A 36 11.47 2.53 -1.03
C ARG A 36 11.37 1.01 -1.04
N LYS A 37 10.95 0.41 -2.17
CA LYS A 37 10.86 -1.04 -2.36
C LYS A 37 12.19 -1.71 -2.75
N GLN A 38 13.31 -0.97 -2.72
CA GLN A 38 14.65 -1.42 -3.10
C GLN A 38 14.75 -1.90 -4.57
N LEU A 39 13.94 -1.30 -5.45
CA LEU A 39 13.99 -1.54 -6.89
C LEU A 39 14.99 -0.59 -7.56
N GLN A 40 15.60 -1.04 -8.65
CA GLN A 40 16.55 -0.23 -9.43
C GLN A 40 15.88 1.04 -10.01
N PRO A 41 16.63 2.15 -10.12
CA PRO A 41 16.18 3.32 -10.87
C PRO A 41 16.01 3.00 -12.35
N PHE A 42 15.23 3.81 -13.07
CA PHE A 42 15.17 3.69 -14.52
C PHE A 42 16.44 4.27 -15.16
N HIS A 43 17.03 3.54 -16.10
CA HIS A 43 18.15 4.00 -16.90
C HIS A 43 17.64 4.51 -18.25
N LEU A 44 17.89 5.77 -18.57
CA LEU A 44 17.55 6.39 -19.84
C LEU A 44 18.84 6.57 -20.66
N SER A 45 18.84 6.02 -21.87
CA SER A 45 19.90 6.25 -22.87
C SER A 45 19.78 7.67 -23.45
N PRO A 46 20.89 8.32 -23.84
CA PRO A 46 20.87 9.56 -24.61
C PRO A 46 19.93 9.51 -25.83
N ASP A 47 19.81 8.33 -26.46
CA ASP A 47 18.98 8.09 -27.65
C ASP A 47 17.49 7.84 -27.35
N GLY A 48 17.06 7.99 -26.08
CA GLY A 48 15.65 8.13 -25.72
C GLY A 48 14.84 6.85 -25.50
N VAL A 49 15.34 5.63 -25.75
CA VAL A 49 14.49 4.44 -25.59
C VAL A 49 15.25 3.23 -25.06
N ARG A 50 15.00 2.87 -23.79
CA ARG A 50 14.72 1.48 -23.33
C ARG A 50 14.06 1.51 -21.93
N LEU A 51 12.83 2.04 -21.83
CA LEU A 51 11.96 1.67 -20.69
C LEU A 51 11.36 0.29 -20.98
N ARG A 52 12.01 -0.78 -20.51
CA ARG A 52 11.27 -2.03 -20.27
C ARG A 52 10.45 -1.84 -19.00
N LEU A 53 9.26 -1.26 -19.17
CA LEU A 53 8.21 -1.11 -18.14
C LEU A 53 7.46 -2.42 -17.87
N SER A 54 7.78 -3.48 -18.60
CA SER A 54 7.08 -4.76 -18.49
C SER A 54 7.71 -5.57 -17.38
N LEU A 55 6.90 -5.89 -16.37
CA LEU A 55 7.16 -7.02 -15.49
C LEU A 55 7.50 -8.24 -16.36
N SER A 56 8.56 -8.95 -15.98
CA SER A 56 8.84 -10.24 -16.61
C SER A 56 7.73 -11.22 -16.26
N GLN A 57 7.37 -12.13 -17.17
CA GLN A 57 6.39 -13.18 -16.85
C GLN A 57 6.83 -14.01 -15.63
N ALA A 58 8.14 -14.19 -15.45
CA ALA A 58 8.73 -14.85 -14.29
C ALA A 58 8.44 -14.15 -12.95
N SER A 59 8.24 -12.82 -12.94
CA SER A 59 7.92 -12.04 -11.74
C SER A 59 6.59 -12.46 -11.12
N TRP A 60 5.63 -12.93 -11.92
CA TRP A 60 4.32 -13.41 -11.47
C TRP A 60 4.37 -14.80 -10.81
N PHE A 61 5.40 -15.59 -11.09
CA PHE A 61 5.60 -16.92 -10.51
C PHE A 61 6.54 -16.90 -9.30
N ARG A 62 7.13 -15.74 -8.98
CA ARG A 62 7.97 -15.56 -7.80
C ARG A 62 7.11 -15.05 -6.64
N PHE A 63 7.17 -15.77 -5.53
CA PHE A 63 6.45 -15.42 -4.31
C PHE A 63 7.39 -15.13 -3.13
N TRP A 64 8.53 -15.81 -3.05
CA TRP A 64 9.35 -15.85 -1.84
C TRP A 64 10.40 -14.72 -1.79
N ALA A 65 10.20 -13.74 -0.89
CA ALA A 65 11.18 -12.68 -0.63
C ALA A 65 11.23 -12.23 0.85
N PRO A 66 11.42 -13.13 1.83
CA PRO A 66 11.30 -12.82 3.26
C PRO A 66 12.36 -11.83 3.79
N ARG A 67 13.44 -11.60 3.04
CA ARG A 67 14.47 -10.60 3.35
C ARG A 67 14.04 -9.17 3.04
N ARG A 68 12.92 -8.98 2.34
CA ARG A 68 12.39 -7.66 1.96
C ARG A 68 11.19 -7.30 2.82
N LEU A 69 11.21 -6.09 3.37
CA LEU A 69 10.12 -5.61 4.21
C LEU A 69 8.78 -5.57 3.46
N ALA A 70 8.78 -5.11 2.20
CA ALA A 70 7.59 -5.10 1.34
C ALA A 70 6.93 -6.47 1.14
N TRP A 71 7.65 -7.59 1.30
CA TRP A 71 7.05 -8.92 1.25
C TRP A 71 6.15 -9.18 2.47
N TRP A 72 6.63 -8.84 3.66
CA TRP A 72 5.84 -8.95 4.89
C TRP A 72 4.65 -7.99 4.87
N ILE A 73 4.84 -6.76 4.38
CA ILE A 73 3.74 -5.79 4.21
C ILE A 73 2.64 -6.39 3.33
N ALA A 74 3.00 -6.93 2.16
CA ALA A 74 2.04 -7.55 1.24
C ALA A 74 1.32 -8.75 1.87
N LEU A 75 2.04 -9.63 2.56
CA LEU A 75 1.47 -10.81 3.21
C LEU A 75 0.50 -10.45 4.33
N MET A 76 0.85 -9.49 5.18
CA MET A 76 0.00 -9.05 6.29
C MET A 76 -1.29 -8.39 5.76
N PHE A 77 -1.20 -7.51 4.74
CA PHE A 77 -2.41 -6.98 4.11
C PHE A 77 -3.25 -8.06 3.43
N LEU A 78 -2.63 -9.06 2.80
CA LEU A 78 -3.33 -10.17 2.16
C LEU A 78 -4.15 -10.99 3.18
N ILE A 79 -3.54 -11.34 4.32
CA ILE A 79 -4.21 -12.07 5.40
C ILE A 79 -5.33 -11.22 6.02
N GLY A 80 -5.03 -9.94 6.34
CA GLY A 80 -6.03 -9.02 6.88
C GLY A 80 -7.24 -8.86 5.97
N SER A 81 -7.01 -8.69 4.66
CA SER A 81 -8.06 -8.57 3.65
C SER A 81 -8.88 -9.85 3.53
N ALA A 82 -8.24 -11.03 3.60
CA ALA A 82 -8.94 -12.31 3.58
C ALA A 82 -9.87 -12.48 4.79
N CYS A 83 -9.43 -12.06 5.98
CA CYS A 83 -10.27 -12.04 7.18
C CYS A 83 -11.50 -11.15 6.99
N PHE A 84 -11.34 -9.92 6.52
CA PHE A 84 -12.48 -9.02 6.27
C PHE A 84 -13.42 -9.57 5.19
N ALA A 85 -12.88 -10.10 4.10
CA ALA A 85 -13.69 -10.73 3.05
C ALA A 85 -14.50 -11.91 3.61
N TYR A 86 -13.86 -12.77 4.41
CA TYR A 86 -14.56 -13.87 5.06
C TYR A 86 -15.64 -13.37 6.03
N GLY A 87 -15.31 -12.41 6.91
CA GLY A 87 -16.24 -11.89 7.92
C GLY A 87 -17.50 -11.31 7.29
N SER A 88 -17.34 -10.49 6.25
CA SER A 88 -18.46 -9.91 5.51
C SER A 88 -19.24 -10.96 4.73
N PHE A 89 -18.56 -11.92 4.12
CA PHE A 89 -19.21 -13.03 3.42
C PHE A 89 -20.06 -13.85 4.38
N ALA A 90 -19.51 -14.23 5.53
CA ALA A 90 -20.19 -15.01 6.55
C ALA A 90 -21.39 -14.28 7.15
N ALA A 91 -21.31 -12.95 7.29
CA ALA A 91 -22.42 -12.12 7.78
C ALA A 91 -23.60 -12.09 6.80
N ASN A 92 -23.35 -11.98 5.50
CA ASN A 92 -24.40 -11.84 4.48
C ASN A 92 -24.92 -13.18 3.94
N TRP A 93 -24.06 -14.19 3.87
CA TRP A 93 -24.37 -15.50 3.30
C TRP A 93 -24.15 -16.63 4.31
N SER A 94 -24.55 -16.40 5.56
CA SER A 94 -24.43 -17.36 6.67
C SER A 94 -25.02 -18.74 6.35
N ALA A 95 -26.10 -18.81 5.56
CA ALA A 95 -26.74 -20.05 5.12
C ALA A 95 -25.85 -20.96 4.26
N LEU A 96 -24.78 -20.41 3.65
CA LEU A 96 -23.81 -21.18 2.86
C LEU A 96 -22.69 -21.80 3.72
N LEU A 97 -22.67 -21.49 5.03
CA LEU A 97 -21.63 -21.90 5.96
C LEU A 97 -22.19 -22.85 7.03
N LYS A 98 -21.29 -23.55 7.71
CA LYS A 98 -21.65 -24.27 8.93
C LYS A 98 -22.08 -23.27 10.01
N PRO A 99 -23.09 -23.58 10.85
CA PRO A 99 -23.59 -22.65 11.87
C PRO A 99 -22.50 -22.03 12.74
N ASP A 100 -21.54 -22.84 13.20
CA ASP A 100 -20.42 -22.38 14.06
C ASP A 100 -19.52 -21.32 13.37
N MET A 101 -19.40 -21.41 12.05
CA MET A 101 -18.58 -20.53 11.21
C MET A 101 -19.27 -19.21 10.85
N ALA A 102 -20.57 -19.07 11.15
CA ALA A 102 -21.38 -17.89 10.86
C ALA A 102 -21.96 -17.23 12.12
N THR A 103 -21.51 -17.64 13.31
CA THR A 103 -21.92 -16.97 14.55
C THR A 103 -21.38 -15.55 14.61
N ALA A 104 -22.17 -14.60 15.14
CA ALA A 104 -21.76 -13.20 15.25
C ALA A 104 -20.44 -13.02 16.03
N SER A 105 -20.25 -13.81 17.10
CA SER A 105 -18.99 -13.78 17.87
C SER A 105 -17.80 -14.28 17.07
N PHE A 106 -17.94 -15.36 16.28
CA PHE A 106 -16.86 -15.84 15.42
C PHE A 106 -16.52 -14.82 14.34
N ILE A 107 -17.53 -14.27 13.66
CA ILE A 107 -17.36 -13.24 12.62
C ILE A 107 -16.64 -12.01 13.20
N GLY A 108 -17.08 -11.52 14.36
CA GLY A 108 -16.43 -10.38 15.03
C GLY A 108 -14.95 -10.65 15.34
N VAL A 109 -14.62 -11.86 15.81
CA VAL A 109 -13.22 -12.25 16.06
C VAL A 109 -12.42 -12.27 14.77
N VAL A 110 -12.98 -12.76 13.67
CA VAL A 110 -12.29 -12.76 12.37
C VAL A 110 -12.01 -11.33 11.91
N PHE A 111 -12.96 -10.41 12.03
CA PHE A 111 -12.72 -8.99 11.71
C PHE A 111 -11.61 -8.38 12.59
N PHE A 112 -11.65 -8.62 13.89
CA PHE A 112 -10.64 -8.11 14.82
C PHE A 112 -9.24 -8.68 14.55
N VAL A 113 -9.13 -9.98 14.26
CA VAL A 113 -7.85 -10.57 13.84
C VAL A 113 -7.36 -9.92 12.54
N GLY A 114 -8.26 -9.73 11.57
CA GLY A 114 -7.96 -9.05 10.33
C GLY A 114 -7.41 -7.63 10.53
N SER A 115 -7.98 -6.86 11.46
CA SER A 115 -7.57 -5.47 11.70
C SER A 115 -6.18 -5.38 12.31
N LEU A 116 -5.80 -6.35 13.16
CA LEU A 116 -4.44 -6.45 13.70
C LEU A 116 -3.41 -6.68 12.57
N PHE A 117 -3.72 -7.53 11.60
CA PHE A 117 -2.88 -7.73 10.42
C PHE A 117 -2.76 -6.45 9.57
N PHE A 118 -3.86 -5.72 9.35
CA PHE A 118 -3.82 -4.43 8.66
C PHE A 118 -2.94 -3.41 9.39
N THR A 119 -3.03 -3.34 10.72
CA THR A 119 -2.21 -2.42 11.53
C THR A 119 -0.74 -2.79 11.53
N ALA A 120 -0.42 -4.08 11.64
CA ALA A 120 0.95 -4.55 11.50
C ALA A 120 1.51 -4.17 10.11
N ALA A 121 0.76 -4.43 9.04
CA ALA A 121 1.15 -4.07 7.68
C ALA A 121 1.37 -2.56 7.51
N ALA A 122 0.45 -1.73 7.99
CA ALA A 122 0.56 -0.28 7.91
C ALA A 122 1.73 0.27 8.74
N GLY A 123 1.99 -0.31 9.92
CA GLY A 123 3.16 0.03 10.74
C GLY A 123 4.48 -0.32 10.03
N LEU A 124 4.55 -1.50 9.41
CA LEU A 124 5.70 -1.88 8.57
C LEU A 124 5.84 -0.98 7.34
N GLN A 125 4.75 -0.57 6.70
CA GLN A 125 4.76 0.34 5.56
C GLN A 125 5.24 1.75 5.94
N LEU A 126 4.85 2.24 7.13
CA LEU A 126 5.38 3.49 7.68
C LEU A 126 6.88 3.39 7.96
N LEU A 127 7.34 2.27 8.53
CA LEU A 127 8.75 1.99 8.79
C LEU A 127 9.57 1.90 7.49
N GLU A 128 8.98 1.30 6.44
CA GLU A 128 9.55 1.28 5.10
C GLU A 128 9.69 2.70 4.53
N ALA A 129 8.66 3.55 4.68
CA ALA A 129 8.70 4.93 4.23
C ALA A 129 9.73 5.80 4.99
N ILE A 130 9.93 5.55 6.28
CA ILE A 130 10.96 6.20 7.09
C ILE A 130 12.36 5.91 6.52
N ASN A 131 12.61 4.66 6.11
CA ASN A 131 13.92 4.18 5.66
C ASN A 131 14.15 4.26 4.13
N GLY A 132 13.12 4.60 3.35
CA GLY A 132 13.11 4.51 1.88
C GLY A 132 12.98 5.84 1.12
N ASP A 133 13.31 6.98 1.71
CA ASP A 133 13.11 8.30 1.10
C ASP A 133 14.17 8.64 0.04
N ILE A 134 13.73 9.17 -1.11
CA ILE A 134 14.62 9.62 -2.18
C ILE A 134 15.29 10.96 -1.88
N ALA A 135 14.75 11.77 -0.97
CA ALA A 135 15.40 13.01 -0.55
C ALA A 135 16.76 12.78 0.13
N ASP A 136 16.96 11.55 0.63
CA ASP A 136 18.17 11.08 1.27
C ASP A 136 19.28 10.68 0.27
N LEU A 137 18.99 10.60 -1.03
CA LEU A 137 19.99 10.35 -2.08
C LEU A 137 21.03 11.48 -2.11
N GLY A 138 22.31 11.11 -2.02
CA GLY A 138 23.45 12.05 -2.12
C GLY A 138 23.78 12.86 -0.85
N THR A 139 23.06 12.67 0.26
CA THR A 139 23.29 13.42 1.52
C THR A 139 24.12 12.63 2.55
N GLY A 140 24.92 11.65 2.12
CA GLY A 140 25.80 10.86 3.00
C GLY A 140 27.05 10.35 2.27
N PRO A 141 28.05 9.80 3.01
CA PRO A 141 29.25 9.22 2.41
C PRO A 141 28.88 8.19 1.34
N SER A 142 29.50 8.29 0.17
CA SER A 142 29.29 7.37 -0.95
C SER A 142 29.51 5.93 -0.49
N GLY A 143 28.49 5.08 -0.67
CA GLY A 143 28.60 3.63 -0.45
C GLY A 143 28.23 3.11 0.94
N GLN A 144 27.89 3.95 1.92
CA GLN A 144 27.42 3.45 3.23
C GLN A 144 25.89 3.28 3.27
N ARG A 145 25.44 2.05 3.62
CA ARG A 145 24.05 1.81 4.01
C ARG A 145 23.77 2.61 5.27
N ARG A 146 22.76 3.49 5.21
CA ARG A 146 22.33 4.26 6.38
C ARG A 146 21.86 3.34 7.49
N ALA A 147 22.17 3.74 8.73
CA ALA A 147 21.65 3.07 9.91
C ALA A 147 20.12 3.07 9.91
N TRP A 148 19.54 1.96 10.38
CA TRP A 148 18.10 1.77 10.49
C TRP A 148 17.47 2.82 11.41
N ARG A 149 16.37 3.44 10.95
CA ARG A 149 15.63 4.45 11.70
C ARG A 149 14.26 3.91 12.09
N TRP A 150 13.96 3.97 13.39
CA TRP A 150 12.64 3.66 13.92
C TRP A 150 11.69 4.86 13.88
N TRP A 151 12.25 6.07 13.90
CA TRP A 151 11.51 7.32 13.97
C TRP A 151 12.11 8.34 13.01
N ALA A 152 11.27 9.02 12.24
CA ALA A 152 11.64 10.20 11.45
C ALA A 152 10.38 11.01 11.12
N TRP A 153 10.53 12.33 11.00
CA TRP A 153 9.46 13.20 10.53
C TRP A 153 9.74 13.63 9.09
N LYS A 154 8.93 13.14 8.13
CA LYS A 154 9.14 13.36 6.68
C LYS A 154 7.87 13.91 5.98
N PRO A 155 7.34 15.08 6.40
CA PRO A 155 6.07 15.60 5.90
C PRO A 155 6.09 16.01 4.42
N ARG A 156 7.28 16.17 3.81
CA ARG A 156 7.43 16.47 2.37
C ARG A 156 7.50 15.22 1.49
N ASN A 157 7.34 14.03 2.07
CA ASN A 157 7.29 12.76 1.36
C ASN A 157 5.83 12.24 1.34
N ALA A 158 5.24 12.17 0.15
CA ALA A 158 3.86 11.70 -0.04
C ALA A 158 3.66 10.26 0.46
N GLY A 159 4.64 9.38 0.20
CA GLY A 159 4.60 7.99 0.65
C GLY A 159 4.64 7.85 2.17
N TYR A 160 5.39 8.73 2.86
CA TYR A 160 5.42 8.81 4.32
C TYR A 160 4.06 9.28 4.88
N LEU A 161 3.52 10.40 4.38
CA LEU A 161 2.22 10.90 4.84
C LEU A 161 1.09 9.91 4.55
N SER A 162 1.09 9.29 3.37
CA SER A 162 0.15 8.22 3.00
C SER A 162 0.20 7.08 4.03
N SER A 163 1.40 6.58 4.34
CA SER A 163 1.57 5.47 5.29
C SER A 163 1.22 5.86 6.73
N LEU A 164 1.49 7.11 7.12
CA LEU A 164 1.16 7.63 8.45
C LEU A 164 -0.35 7.74 8.65
N ILE A 165 -1.06 8.33 7.68
CA ILE A 165 -2.52 8.45 7.72
C ILE A 165 -3.17 7.07 7.64
N GLN A 166 -2.65 6.17 6.79
CA GLN A 166 -3.11 4.78 6.72
C GLN A 166 -2.96 4.10 8.08
N PHE A 167 -1.80 4.22 8.74
CA PHE A 167 -1.55 3.63 10.04
C PHE A 167 -2.54 4.15 11.10
N ALA A 168 -2.76 5.47 11.16
CA ALA A 168 -3.77 6.07 12.04
C ALA A 168 -5.18 5.51 11.77
N GLY A 169 -5.56 5.37 10.49
CA GLY A 169 -6.84 4.77 10.11
C GLY A 169 -6.98 3.31 10.58
N THR A 170 -5.92 2.51 10.46
CA THR A 170 -5.97 1.10 10.94
C THR A 170 -6.09 0.98 12.45
N LEU A 171 -5.52 1.92 13.22
CA LEU A 171 -5.69 1.97 14.67
C LEU A 171 -7.16 2.23 15.05
N LEU A 172 -7.82 3.14 14.33
CA LEU A 172 -9.26 3.38 14.51
C LEU A 172 -10.10 2.16 14.12
N PHE A 173 -9.73 1.44 13.06
CA PHE A 173 -10.36 0.18 12.70
C PHE A 173 -10.18 -0.93 13.75
N ASN A 174 -9.05 -0.98 14.47
CA ASN A 174 -8.92 -1.87 15.63
C ASN A 174 -9.86 -1.50 16.77
N LEU A 175 -10.04 -0.21 17.02
CA LEU A 175 -11.00 0.25 18.04
C LEU A 175 -12.42 -0.14 17.62
N ASN A 176 -12.82 0.12 16.37
CA ASN A 176 -14.10 -0.30 15.81
C ASN A 176 -14.31 -1.82 16.02
N THR A 177 -13.48 -2.65 15.39
CA THR A 177 -13.65 -4.11 15.38
C THR A 177 -13.48 -4.75 16.76
N GLY A 178 -12.63 -4.19 17.62
CA GLY A 178 -12.47 -4.63 19.01
C GLY A 178 -13.68 -4.28 19.87
N ASN A 179 -14.22 -3.06 19.73
CA ASN A 179 -15.41 -2.64 20.47
C ASN A 179 -16.66 -3.36 19.97
N ALA A 180 -16.71 -3.78 18.71
CA ALA A 180 -17.78 -4.62 18.17
C ALA A 180 -17.88 -6.02 18.83
N LEU A 181 -16.86 -6.45 19.58
CA LEU A 181 -16.90 -7.67 20.39
C LEU A 181 -17.59 -7.47 21.75
N LEU A 182 -17.80 -6.22 22.17
CA LEU A 182 -18.47 -5.91 23.42
C LEU A 182 -19.97 -6.23 23.29
N ARG A 183 -20.57 -6.64 24.41
CA ARG A 183 -22.01 -6.95 24.48
C ARG A 183 -22.73 -5.93 25.35
N GLY A 184 -23.99 -5.68 25.04
CA GLY A 184 -24.86 -4.82 25.86
C GLY A 184 -24.56 -3.32 25.71
N LEU A 185 -23.97 -2.90 24.58
CA LEU A 185 -23.85 -1.49 24.26
C LEU A 185 -25.24 -0.92 23.93
N GLY A 186 -25.52 0.29 24.41
CA GLY A 186 -26.65 1.07 23.91
C GLY A 186 -26.33 1.70 22.56
N TRP A 187 -27.35 2.06 21.78
CA TRP A 187 -27.25 2.75 20.48
C TRP A 187 -26.22 3.90 20.45
N VAL A 188 -26.24 4.83 21.41
CA VAL A 188 -25.25 5.94 21.48
C VAL A 188 -23.81 5.42 21.68
N GLN A 189 -23.63 4.35 22.45
CA GLN A 189 -22.31 3.76 22.66
C GLN A 189 -21.81 3.05 21.39
N GLU A 190 -22.71 2.40 20.63
CA GLU A 190 -22.35 1.83 19.33
C GLU A 190 -21.91 2.92 18.35
N ASP A 191 -22.65 4.02 18.23
CA ASP A 191 -22.29 5.17 17.38
C ASP A 191 -20.91 5.75 17.74
N VAL A 192 -20.61 5.89 19.02
CA VAL A 192 -19.36 6.49 19.49
C VAL A 192 -18.18 5.52 19.43
N LEU A 193 -18.38 4.26 19.83
CA LEU A 193 -17.28 3.30 20.02
C LEU A 193 -17.00 2.43 18.79
N ILE A 194 -18.00 2.21 17.94
CA ILE A 194 -17.93 1.32 16.77
C ILE A 194 -17.95 2.18 15.50
N TRP A 195 -19.02 2.95 15.29
CA TRP A 195 -19.26 3.61 14.01
C TRP A 195 -18.42 4.88 13.81
N THR A 196 -18.15 5.67 14.86
CA THR A 196 -17.30 6.87 14.74
C THR A 196 -15.85 6.51 14.34
N PRO A 197 -15.17 5.54 15.00
CA PRO A 197 -13.85 5.10 14.55
C PRO A 197 -13.87 4.50 13.13
N ASP A 198 -14.94 3.79 12.75
CA ASP A 198 -15.11 3.26 11.39
C ASP A 198 -15.12 4.37 10.32
N MET A 199 -15.92 5.39 10.56
CA MET A 199 -16.08 6.54 9.67
C MET A 199 -14.77 7.31 9.52
N ILE A 200 -14.14 7.67 10.63
CA ILE A 200 -12.88 8.43 10.61
C ILE A 200 -11.76 7.58 10.00
N GLY A 201 -11.69 6.28 10.32
CA GLY A 201 -10.73 5.35 9.75
C GLY A 201 -10.86 5.23 8.22
N SER A 202 -12.09 5.15 7.72
CA SER A 202 -12.38 5.11 6.27
C SER A 202 -11.97 6.40 5.55
N ILE A 203 -12.20 7.56 6.17
CA ILE A 203 -11.72 8.85 5.66
C ILE A 203 -10.19 8.89 5.61
N CYS A 204 -9.51 8.35 6.63
CA CYS A 204 -8.06 8.21 6.61
C CYS A 204 -7.59 7.35 5.44
N PHE A 205 -8.23 6.21 5.15
CA PHE A 205 -7.86 5.36 4.01
C PHE A 205 -8.04 6.05 2.66
N LEU A 206 -9.09 6.86 2.51
CA LEU A 206 -9.26 7.71 1.31
C LEU A 206 -8.12 8.74 1.17
N GLY A 207 -7.80 9.46 2.25
CA GLY A 207 -6.71 10.43 2.26
C GLY A 207 -5.35 9.79 1.96
N ALA A 208 -5.09 8.62 2.56
CA ALA A 208 -3.88 7.84 2.33
C ALA A 208 -3.78 7.36 0.88
N SER A 209 -4.87 6.84 0.32
CA SER A 209 -4.95 6.38 -1.07
C SER A 209 -4.75 7.51 -2.07
N TYR A 210 -5.29 8.69 -1.79
CA TYR A 210 -5.08 9.88 -2.62
C TYR A 210 -3.61 10.32 -2.64
N LEU A 211 -2.94 10.34 -1.48
CA LEU A 211 -1.51 10.63 -1.41
C LEU A 211 -0.65 9.57 -2.13
N ALA A 212 -1.03 8.30 -2.07
CA ALA A 212 -0.36 7.24 -2.82
C ALA A 212 -0.54 7.43 -4.34
N LEU A 213 -1.71 7.88 -4.79
CA LEU A 213 -1.97 8.25 -6.19
C LEU A 213 -1.10 9.42 -6.63
N MET A 214 -0.95 10.45 -5.79
CA MET A 214 -0.06 11.57 -6.08
C MET A 214 1.40 11.15 -6.15
N GLU A 215 1.81 10.19 -5.31
CA GLU A 215 3.18 9.66 -5.29
C GLU A 215 3.53 8.97 -6.61
N ILE A 216 2.67 8.05 -7.08
CA ILE A 216 2.91 7.31 -8.33
C ILE A 216 2.71 8.18 -9.58
N SER A 217 1.82 9.17 -9.50
CA SER A 217 1.50 10.04 -10.65
C SER A 217 2.48 11.19 -10.83
N HIS A 218 3.38 11.40 -9.87
CA HIS A 218 4.27 12.57 -9.85
C HIS A 218 3.53 13.92 -10.01
N GLY A 219 2.30 13.98 -9.52
CA GLY A 219 1.31 15.01 -9.84
C GLY A 219 -0.03 14.67 -9.22
N TRP A 220 -1.12 15.20 -9.78
CA TRP A 220 -2.48 14.96 -9.28
C TRP A 220 -3.12 13.68 -9.84
N TRP A 221 -2.71 13.27 -11.05
CA TRP A 221 -3.26 12.14 -11.76
C TRP A 221 -2.28 11.65 -12.83
N SER A 222 -2.31 10.35 -13.10
CA SER A 222 -1.58 9.71 -14.21
C SER A 222 -2.35 8.48 -14.70
N PHE A 223 -2.13 8.12 -15.95
CA PHE A 223 -2.66 6.88 -16.53
C PHE A 223 -1.50 6.00 -16.99
N GLU A 224 -1.10 5.06 -16.14
CA GLU A 224 0.10 4.23 -16.34
C GLU A 224 -0.24 2.73 -16.23
N PRO A 225 -1.16 2.19 -17.05
CA PRO A 225 -1.69 0.82 -16.91
C PRO A 225 -0.65 -0.28 -17.15
N ARG A 226 0.51 0.08 -17.72
CA ARG A 226 1.66 -0.83 -17.90
C ARG A 226 2.41 -1.09 -16.60
N GLN A 227 2.20 -0.27 -15.56
CA GLN A 227 2.88 -0.40 -14.27
C GLN A 227 1.97 -1.06 -13.25
N VAL A 228 2.43 -2.14 -12.63
CA VAL A 228 1.66 -2.81 -11.56
C VAL A 228 1.50 -1.91 -10.34
N ALA A 229 2.46 -1.03 -10.05
CA ALA A 229 2.33 -0.02 -9.01
C ALA A 229 1.07 0.85 -9.19
N TRP A 230 0.71 1.18 -10.43
CA TRP A 230 -0.50 1.94 -10.75
C TRP A 230 -1.76 1.14 -10.40
N TRP A 231 -1.83 -0.13 -10.81
CA TRP A 231 -2.94 -1.02 -10.45
C TRP A 231 -3.09 -1.23 -8.95
N VAL A 232 -1.99 -1.42 -8.22
CA VAL A 232 -2.02 -1.53 -6.74
C VAL A 232 -2.71 -0.31 -6.12
N VAL A 233 -2.35 0.90 -6.56
CA VAL A 233 -2.94 2.14 -6.03
C VAL A 233 -4.38 2.30 -6.45
N MET A 234 -4.71 2.10 -7.73
CA MET A 234 -6.07 2.28 -8.23
C MET A 234 -7.06 1.32 -7.58
N ILE A 235 -6.65 0.06 -7.37
CA ILE A 235 -7.48 -0.93 -6.68
C ILE A 235 -7.61 -0.58 -5.19
N ASN A 236 -6.56 -0.08 -4.53
CA ASN A 236 -6.66 0.42 -3.15
C ASN A 236 -7.58 1.65 -3.02
N VAL A 237 -7.59 2.55 -4.01
CA VAL A 237 -8.54 3.67 -4.08
C VAL A 237 -9.97 3.12 -4.16
N ALA A 238 -10.24 2.18 -5.07
CA ALA A 238 -11.55 1.54 -5.18
C ALA A 238 -11.97 0.84 -3.87
N GLY A 239 -11.03 0.14 -3.23
CA GLY A 239 -11.26 -0.51 -1.93
C GLY A 239 -11.58 0.49 -0.82
N SER A 240 -10.85 1.60 -0.76
CA SER A 240 -11.08 2.67 0.23
C SER A 240 -12.44 3.35 0.03
N ILE A 241 -12.87 3.55 -1.22
CA ILE A 241 -14.21 4.05 -1.53
C ILE A 241 -15.27 3.06 -1.06
N ALA A 242 -15.10 1.77 -1.34
CA ALA A 242 -16.04 0.74 -0.89
C ALA A 242 -16.15 0.69 0.64
N PHE A 243 -15.04 0.73 1.37
CA PHE A 243 -15.05 0.84 2.84
C PHE A 243 -15.75 2.12 3.32
N GLN A 244 -15.52 3.25 2.67
CA GLN A 244 -16.21 4.49 3.00
C GLN A 244 -17.73 4.38 2.81
N VAL A 245 -18.17 3.75 1.71
CA VAL A 245 -19.60 3.49 1.47
C VAL A 245 -20.17 2.56 2.53
N SER A 246 -19.44 1.52 2.93
CA SER A 246 -19.84 0.66 4.06
C SER A 246 -20.03 1.46 5.35
N ALA A 247 -19.06 2.31 5.70
CA ALA A 247 -19.12 3.13 6.90
C ALA A 247 -20.31 4.10 6.89
N LEU A 248 -20.72 4.60 5.72
CA LEU A 248 -21.92 5.42 5.59
C LEU A 248 -23.19 4.63 5.93
N TYR A 249 -23.30 3.37 5.50
CA TYR A 249 -24.44 2.52 5.88
C TYR A 249 -24.47 2.21 7.37
N GLY A 250 -23.32 2.03 8.02
CA GLY A 250 -23.23 1.80 9.47
C GLY A 250 -23.52 3.04 10.30
N PHE A 251 -22.99 4.20 9.90
CA PHE A 251 -23.09 5.45 10.66
C PHE A 251 -24.40 6.21 10.42
N PHE A 252 -24.91 6.16 9.18
CA PHE A 252 -26.18 6.80 8.79
C PHE A 252 -27.14 5.75 8.24
N PRO A 253 -27.65 4.81 9.07
CA PRO A 253 -28.57 3.79 8.61
C PRO A 253 -29.84 4.44 8.04
N PRO A 254 -30.22 4.16 6.78
CA PRO A 254 -31.40 4.77 6.16
C PRO A 254 -32.69 4.34 6.90
N PRO A 255 -33.52 5.28 7.37
CA PRO A 255 -34.82 4.93 7.96
C PRO A 255 -35.82 4.45 6.87
N PRO A 256 -36.65 3.42 7.09
CA PRO A 256 -36.59 2.31 8.05
C PRO A 256 -36.11 1.03 7.34
N ASP A 257 -34.93 1.06 6.71
CA ASP A 257 -34.48 -0.05 5.87
C ASP A 257 -33.72 -1.11 6.68
N ALA A 258 -34.29 -2.31 6.75
CA ALA A 258 -33.66 -3.47 7.37
C ALA A 258 -32.40 -3.94 6.62
N SER A 259 -32.13 -3.42 5.41
CA SER A 259 -31.00 -3.84 4.58
C SER A 259 -29.67 -3.12 4.88
N TRP A 260 -29.63 -2.15 5.80
CA TRP A 260 -28.43 -1.35 6.07
C TRP A 260 -27.20 -2.22 6.41
N SER A 261 -27.38 -3.24 7.25
CA SER A 261 -26.30 -4.13 7.69
C SER A 261 -25.83 -5.02 6.55
N TRP A 262 -26.76 -5.49 5.72
CA TRP A 262 -26.45 -6.25 4.52
C TRP A 262 -25.62 -5.42 3.52
N ASN A 263 -26.02 -4.16 3.30
CA ASN A 263 -25.28 -3.22 2.44
C ASN A 263 -23.89 -2.90 3.00
N ALA A 264 -23.77 -2.60 4.29
CA ALA A 264 -22.48 -2.37 4.95
C ALA A 264 -21.54 -3.57 4.75
N ASN A 265 -22.02 -4.78 5.04
CA ASN A 265 -21.25 -6.00 4.83
C ASN A 265 -20.90 -6.23 3.35
N LEU A 266 -21.80 -5.96 2.41
CA LEU A 266 -21.52 -6.10 0.97
C LEU A 266 -20.37 -5.15 0.56
N TRP A 267 -20.43 -3.89 0.96
CA TRP A 267 -19.41 -2.90 0.60
C TRP A 267 -18.09 -3.17 1.31
N THR A 268 -18.11 -3.67 2.55
CA THR A 268 -16.92 -4.18 3.24
C THR A 268 -16.32 -5.37 2.49
N PHE A 269 -17.15 -6.30 2.01
CA PHE A 269 -16.69 -7.45 1.21
C PHE A 269 -16.01 -7.01 -0.08
N VAL A 270 -16.65 -6.11 -0.84
CA VAL A 270 -16.07 -5.54 -2.07
C VAL A 270 -14.75 -4.84 -1.78
N GLY A 271 -14.71 -4.00 -0.73
CA GLY A 271 -13.49 -3.32 -0.31
C GLY A 271 -12.38 -4.29 0.05
N ALA A 272 -12.70 -5.35 0.80
CA ALA A 272 -11.76 -6.38 1.21
C ALA A 272 -11.19 -7.16 0.01
N LEU A 273 -12.01 -7.47 -1.00
CA LEU A 273 -11.53 -8.08 -2.24
C LEU A 273 -10.58 -7.15 -3.01
N CYS A 274 -10.88 -5.85 -3.07
CA CYS A 274 -9.98 -4.87 -3.66
C CYS A 274 -8.62 -4.87 -2.93
N PHE A 275 -8.60 -4.73 -1.61
CA PHE A 275 -7.36 -4.76 -0.84
C PHE A 275 -6.63 -6.10 -0.97
N PHE A 276 -7.34 -7.22 -1.05
CA PHE A 276 -6.74 -8.54 -1.28
C PHE A 276 -6.00 -8.59 -2.63
N VAL A 277 -6.66 -8.17 -3.72
CA VAL A 277 -6.05 -8.13 -5.06
C VAL A 277 -4.87 -7.17 -5.10
N ALA A 278 -5.01 -5.97 -4.55
CA ALA A 278 -3.92 -4.99 -4.48
C ALA A 278 -2.72 -5.51 -3.68
N SER A 279 -2.96 -6.19 -2.57
CA SER A 279 -1.92 -6.81 -1.73
C SER A 279 -1.22 -7.96 -2.44
N TYR A 280 -1.97 -8.78 -3.18
CA TYR A 280 -1.40 -9.80 -4.04
C TYR A 280 -0.49 -9.17 -5.11
N LEU A 281 -0.92 -8.10 -5.77
CA LEU A 281 -0.14 -7.39 -6.79
C LEU A 281 1.14 -6.73 -6.25
N MET A 282 1.23 -6.45 -4.95
CA MET A 282 2.47 -5.98 -4.33
C MET A 282 3.59 -7.03 -4.37
N ILE A 283 3.27 -8.33 -4.49
CA ILE A 283 4.25 -9.42 -4.54
C ILE A 283 5.00 -9.45 -5.89
N PRO A 284 4.36 -9.56 -7.06
CA PRO A 284 5.06 -9.49 -8.34
C PRO A 284 5.76 -8.13 -8.54
N GLU A 285 5.25 -7.04 -7.96
CA GLU A 285 5.93 -5.72 -7.94
C GLU A 285 7.34 -5.79 -7.32
N LEU A 286 7.57 -6.67 -6.32
CA LEU A 286 8.90 -6.88 -5.74
C LEU A 286 9.91 -7.41 -6.76
N PHE A 287 9.42 -8.16 -7.74
CA PHE A 287 10.24 -8.83 -8.75
C PHE A 287 10.20 -8.11 -10.09
N ASP A 288 9.72 -6.86 -10.13
CA ASP A 288 9.84 -6.03 -11.31
C ASP A 288 11.30 -6.00 -11.77
N ALA A 289 11.51 -6.31 -13.05
CA ALA A 289 12.80 -6.75 -13.56
C ALA A 289 13.87 -5.70 -13.26
N ASP A 290 14.84 -6.10 -12.46
CA ASP A 290 16.08 -5.36 -12.24
C ASP A 290 16.70 -5.11 -13.62
N ALA A 291 16.87 -3.85 -14.02
CA ALA A 291 17.66 -3.53 -15.21
C ALA A 291 19.04 -4.19 -15.04
N ASP A 292 19.35 -5.10 -15.97
CA ASP A 292 20.42 -6.09 -15.89
C ASP A 292 21.74 -5.60 -15.26
N LYS A 293 22.21 -6.32 -14.24
CA LYS A 293 23.64 -6.34 -13.83
C LYS A 293 24.57 -6.82 -14.97
N ALA A 294 24.04 -7.33 -16.08
CA ALA A 294 24.81 -7.88 -17.18
C ALA A 294 25.32 -6.83 -18.20
N VAL A 295 24.87 -5.57 -18.09
CA VAL A 295 25.32 -4.49 -18.99
C VAL A 295 26.40 -3.60 -18.34
N SER A 296 26.65 -3.74 -17.04
CA SER A 296 27.71 -2.99 -16.35
C SER A 296 29.07 -3.67 -16.30
N LEU A 297 29.22 -4.89 -16.83
CA LEU A 297 30.53 -5.50 -17.03
C LEU A 297 31.06 -5.07 -18.39
N SER A 298 32.23 -4.43 -18.39
CA SER A 298 32.95 -4.20 -19.64
C SER A 298 33.24 -5.54 -20.32
N PRO A 299 33.46 -5.60 -21.64
CA PRO A 299 33.82 -6.84 -22.35
C PRO A 299 35.00 -7.58 -21.70
N ASP A 300 35.89 -6.86 -21.03
CA ASP A 300 37.08 -7.42 -20.35
C ASP A 300 36.76 -8.21 -19.08
N GLU A 301 35.65 -7.90 -18.39
CA GLU A 301 35.23 -8.61 -17.18
C GLU A 301 34.41 -9.88 -17.46
N ARG A 302 34.01 -10.10 -18.72
CA ARG A 302 33.30 -11.33 -19.14
C ARG A 302 34.23 -12.52 -19.39
N LEU A 303 35.52 -12.26 -19.52
CA LEU A 303 36.53 -13.28 -19.83
C LEU A 303 37.19 -13.87 -18.57
N SER A 304 36.84 -13.37 -17.38
CA SER A 304 37.46 -13.73 -16.11
C SER A 304 36.52 -14.32 -15.06
N ALA A 305 35.26 -14.61 -15.43
CA ALA A 305 34.27 -15.31 -14.61
C ALA A 305 33.86 -16.64 -15.27
#